data_AF-A0A3Q3XRT3-F1
#
_entry.id   AF-A0A3Q3XRT3-F1
#
_cell.length_a   1.000
_cell.length_b   1.000
_cell.length_c   1.000
_cell.angle_alpha   90.00
_cell.angle_beta   90.00
_cell.angle_gamma   90.00
#
_symmetry.space_group_name_H-M   'P 1'
#
loop_
_entity.id
_entity.type
_entity.pdbx_description
1 polymer ?
#
loop_
_entity_poly.entity_id
_entity_poly.type
_entity_poly.pdbx_seq_one_letter_code
_entity_poly.pdbx_strand_id
1 'polypeptide(L)'
;MNRGINNGEDLPAELLTKLYASIRSEPFKIPEDDGNDLTLTFFNPDREGWLLKMGGRVKSWKRRWFILTDSCLYYFEYTTDKDPIGIIPLEDLCVRKLQDSSKPFCLELYNPTGQKIKACKMENRGKVVQGKHQSYRLSAGSEDERDSWMDAIRASVTKNPFSDLVSLRKRKVVRSSSSQD
;
A
#
# COMPACT_ATOMS: atom_id res chain seq x y z
N MET A 1 -31.31 5.48 12.23
CA MET A 1 -30.15 5.41 11.31
C MET A 1 -28.95 4.68 11.93
N ASN A 2 -28.73 4.70 13.26
CA ASN A 2 -27.56 4.05 13.89
C ASN A 2 -27.90 2.85 14.80
N ARG A 3 -29.01 2.14 14.55
CA ARG A 3 -29.37 0.95 15.35
C ARG A 3 -28.47 -0.23 15.01
N GLY A 4 -28.06 -1.02 16.00
CA GLY A 4 -27.22 -2.21 15.86
C GLY A 4 -25.76 -1.93 15.50
N ILE A 5 -25.32 -0.67 15.50
CA ILE A 5 -23.99 -0.27 15.03
C ILE A 5 -22.85 -0.73 15.97
N ASN A 6 -23.17 -1.13 17.21
CA ASN A 6 -22.21 -1.63 18.20
C ASN A 6 -22.24 -3.16 18.25
N ASN A 7 -21.73 -3.82 17.21
CA ASN A 7 -21.71 -5.29 17.09
C ASN A 7 -23.10 -5.95 17.21
N GLY A 8 -24.13 -5.33 16.64
CA GLY A 8 -25.52 -5.79 16.72
C GLY A 8 -26.34 -5.13 17.83
N GLU A 9 -25.69 -4.42 18.76
CA GLU A 9 -26.36 -3.63 19.81
C GLU A 9 -26.46 -2.15 19.46
N ASP A 10 -27.39 -1.46 20.11
CA ASP A 10 -27.57 -0.01 19.97
C ASP A 10 -26.54 0.75 20.83
N LEU A 11 -26.00 1.85 20.28
CA LEU A 11 -25.22 2.79 21.08
C LEU A 11 -26.13 3.57 22.04
N PRO A 12 -25.61 4.02 23.20
CA PRO A 12 -26.38 4.85 24.13
C PRO A 12 -26.94 6.10 23.43
N ALA A 13 -28.24 6.34 23.58
CA ALA A 13 -28.92 7.46 22.94
C ALA A 13 -28.32 8.83 23.33
N GLU A 14 -27.81 8.96 24.56
CA GLU A 14 -27.14 10.15 25.04
C GLU A 14 -25.85 10.45 24.26
N LEU A 15 -25.07 9.40 23.95
CA LEU A 15 -23.85 9.54 23.16
C LEU A 15 -24.16 10.00 21.74
N LEU A 16 -25.15 9.38 21.09
CA LEU A 16 -25.59 9.78 19.76
C LEU A 16 -26.10 11.23 19.73
N THR A 17 -26.82 11.64 20.79
CA THR A 17 -27.32 13.01 20.93
C THR A 17 -26.19 14.02 21.10
N LYS A 18 -25.18 13.69 21.93
CA LYS A 18 -23.98 14.55 22.12
C LYS A 18 -23.18 14.70 20.82
N LEU A 19 -22.97 13.60 20.09
CA LEU A 19 -22.28 13.62 18.81
C LEU A 19 -23.04 14.47 17.78
N TYR A 20 -24.36 14.30 17.68
CA TYR A 20 -25.20 15.11 16.78
C TYR A 20 -25.15 16.60 17.14
N ALA A 21 -25.28 16.93 18.43
CA ALA A 21 -25.23 18.31 18.90
C ALA A 21 -23.87 18.96 18.60
N SER A 22 -22.77 18.23 18.85
CA SER A 22 -21.40 18.71 18.60
C SER A 22 -21.13 18.97 17.12
N ILE A 23 -21.51 18.06 16.23
CA ILE A 23 -21.33 18.23 14.77
C ILE A 23 -22.22 19.37 14.25
N ARG A 24 -23.41 19.55 14.83
CA ARG A 24 -24.33 20.62 14.45
C ARG A 24 -23.88 21.99 14.96
N SER A 25 -23.27 22.06 16.14
CA SER A 25 -22.80 23.32 16.73
C SER A 25 -21.49 23.78 16.10
N GLU A 26 -20.59 22.86 15.82
CA GLU A 26 -19.28 23.13 15.23
C GLU A 26 -19.07 22.23 14.01
N PRO A 27 -19.40 22.72 12.80
CA PRO A 27 -19.05 22.03 11.57
C PRO A 27 -17.54 21.77 11.56
N PHE A 28 -17.14 20.59 11.10
CA PHE A 28 -15.72 20.27 10.96
C PHE A 28 -15.03 21.34 10.12
N LYS A 29 -14.02 21.99 10.70
CA LYS A 29 -13.11 22.83 9.94
C LYS A 29 -12.23 21.92 9.11
N ILE A 30 -12.61 21.73 7.85
CA ILE A 30 -11.74 21.14 6.86
C ILE A 30 -10.61 22.17 6.65
N PRO A 31 -9.33 21.84 6.93
CA PRO A 31 -8.22 22.74 6.66
C PRO A 31 -8.26 23.21 5.19
N GLU A 32 -7.85 24.44 4.92
CA GLU A 32 -7.69 24.91 3.54
C GLU A 32 -6.65 24.03 2.84
N ASP A 33 -7.08 23.38 1.75
CA ASP A 33 -6.26 22.49 0.92
C ASP A 33 -5.25 23.32 0.14
N ASP A 34 -4.04 23.47 0.67
CA ASP A 34 -2.91 24.06 -0.05
C ASP A 34 -2.25 23.06 -1.02
N GLY A 35 -2.83 21.86 -1.17
CA GLY A 35 -2.35 20.77 -2.04
C GLY A 35 -1.03 20.15 -1.58
N ASN A 36 -0.51 20.55 -0.40
CA ASN A 36 0.81 20.15 0.06
C ASN A 36 0.76 19.27 1.33
N ASP A 37 -0.43 19.02 1.88
CA ASP A 37 -0.61 18.17 3.05
C ASP A 37 -0.90 16.70 2.68
N LEU A 38 0.16 15.90 2.66
CA LEU A 38 0.07 14.43 2.51
C LEU A 38 -0.74 13.75 3.63
N THR A 39 -1.06 14.44 4.74
CA THR A 39 -1.92 13.86 5.78
C THR A 39 -3.33 13.53 5.27
N LEU A 40 -3.79 14.21 4.21
CA LEU A 40 -5.06 13.90 3.54
C LEU A 40 -4.98 12.62 2.69
N THR A 41 -3.81 12.28 2.16
CA THR A 41 -3.62 11.08 1.32
C THR A 41 -3.75 9.79 2.13
N PHE A 42 -3.42 9.83 3.42
CA PHE A 42 -3.46 8.67 4.30
C PHE A 42 -4.63 8.71 5.30
N PHE A 43 -5.62 9.58 5.08
CA PHE A 43 -6.79 9.63 5.93
C PHE A 43 -7.68 8.41 5.68
N ASN A 44 -7.95 7.62 6.74
CA ASN A 44 -8.74 6.39 6.68
C ASN A 44 -8.17 5.32 5.71
N PRO A 45 -6.97 4.78 5.98
CA PRO A 45 -6.38 3.77 5.11
C PRO A 45 -7.14 2.44 5.18
N ASP A 46 -7.14 1.69 4.07
CA ASP A 46 -7.67 0.32 4.02
C ASP A 46 -6.99 -0.56 5.08
N ARG A 47 -5.68 -0.35 5.25
CA ARG A 47 -4.90 -0.97 6.32
C ARG A 47 -3.60 -0.21 6.60
N GLU A 48 -3.20 -0.21 7.86
CA GLU A 48 -1.86 0.25 8.27
C GLU A 48 -1.23 -0.70 9.30
N GLY A 49 0.09 -0.69 9.40
CA GLY A 49 0.79 -1.57 10.33
C GLY A 49 2.28 -1.73 10.06
N TRP A 50 3.00 -2.29 11.03
CA TRP A 50 4.41 -2.59 10.90
C TRP A 50 4.64 -3.90 10.15
N LEU A 51 5.52 -3.88 9.14
CA LEU A 51 6.02 -5.08 8.47
C LEU A 51 7.54 -5.04 8.34
N LEU A 52 8.13 -6.22 8.24
CA LEU A 52 9.50 -6.38 7.75
C LEU A 52 9.47 -6.54 6.24
N LYS A 53 10.31 -5.79 5.52
CA LYS A 53 10.44 -5.90 4.05
C LYS A 53 11.85 -6.29 3.62
N MET A 54 11.95 -7.22 2.68
CA MET A 54 13.21 -7.59 2.04
C MET A 54 13.69 -6.46 1.10
N GLY A 55 14.98 -6.13 1.12
CA GLY A 55 15.59 -5.21 0.17
C GLY A 55 15.70 -5.79 -1.25
N GLY A 56 15.71 -4.90 -2.24
CA GLY A 56 15.74 -5.28 -3.66
C GLY A 56 17.09 -5.81 -4.11
N ARG A 57 18.08 -4.91 -4.17
CA ARG A 57 19.48 -5.24 -4.54
C ARG A 57 20.23 -5.91 -3.40
N VAL A 58 20.22 -5.29 -2.22
CA VAL A 58 20.78 -5.85 -1.00
C VAL A 58 19.65 -6.57 -0.26
N LYS A 59 19.80 -7.89 -0.05
CA LYS A 59 18.79 -8.73 0.59
C LYS A 59 18.86 -8.61 2.12
N SER A 60 18.49 -7.43 2.62
CA SER A 60 18.35 -7.16 4.06
C SER A 60 16.89 -6.90 4.41
N TRP A 61 16.45 -7.42 5.56
CA TRP A 61 15.14 -7.14 6.13
C TRP A 61 15.16 -5.79 6.83
N LYS A 62 14.15 -4.96 6.58
CA LYS A 62 13.98 -3.65 7.21
C LYS A 62 12.56 -3.51 7.74
N ARG A 63 12.43 -3.05 8.99
CA ARG A 63 11.14 -2.70 9.59
C ARG A 63 10.67 -1.37 9.03
N ARG A 64 9.44 -1.32 8.52
CA ARG A 64 8.82 -0.13 7.94
C ARG A 64 7.35 -0.09 8.34
N TRP A 65 6.84 1.11 8.54
CA TRP A 65 5.40 1.33 8.71
C TRP A 65 4.77 1.32 7.32
N PHE A 66 3.76 0.47 7.11
CA PHE A 66 3.07 0.36 5.85
C PHE A 66 1.68 0.97 5.96
N ILE A 67 1.26 1.64 4.90
CA ILE A 67 -0.09 2.15 4.73
C ILE A 67 -0.58 1.68 3.36
N LEU A 68 -1.75 1.04 3.33
CA LEU A 68 -2.47 0.65 2.13
C LEU A 68 -3.64 1.62 1.95
N THR A 69 -3.64 2.34 0.84
CA THR A 69 -4.74 3.23 0.44
C THR A 69 -4.66 3.45 -1.07
N ASP A 70 -5.77 3.78 -1.72
CA ASP A 70 -5.84 4.15 -3.14
C ASP A 70 -5.11 3.17 -4.08
N SER A 71 -5.27 1.86 -3.86
CA SER A 71 -4.60 0.80 -4.63
C SER A 71 -3.07 0.88 -4.64
N CYS A 72 -2.48 1.55 -3.65
CA CYS A 72 -1.06 1.74 -3.49
C CYS A 72 -0.62 1.30 -2.10
N LEU A 73 0.55 0.67 -2.03
CA LEU A 73 1.19 0.30 -0.78
C LEU A 73 2.38 1.23 -0.52
N TYR A 74 2.23 2.08 0.48
CA TYR A 74 3.20 3.06 0.92
C TYR A 74 3.99 2.50 2.09
N TYR A 75 5.25 2.90 2.24
CA TYR A 75 6.02 2.56 3.42
C TYR A 75 6.96 3.67 3.89
N PHE A 76 7.05 3.81 5.21
CA PHE A 76 7.74 4.90 5.93
C PHE A 76 8.79 4.35 6.87
N GLU A 77 9.76 5.18 7.29
CA GLU A 77 10.70 4.76 8.34
C GLU A 77 10.00 4.72 9.69
N TYR A 78 9.28 5.80 9.99
CA TYR A 78 8.55 6.04 11.22
C TYR A 78 7.10 6.42 10.94
N THR A 79 6.24 6.22 11.94
CA THR A 79 4.80 6.57 11.86
C THR A 79 4.55 8.07 11.80
N THR A 80 5.53 8.89 12.19
CA THR A 80 5.46 10.36 12.20
C THR A 80 6.01 10.99 10.93
N ASP A 81 6.56 10.19 10.00
CA ASP A 81 7.10 10.70 8.76
C ASP A 81 5.97 11.16 7.84
N LYS A 82 6.13 12.35 7.25
CA LYS A 82 5.16 12.89 6.29
C LYS A 82 5.31 12.25 4.90
N ASP A 83 6.54 11.97 4.51
CA ASP A 83 6.88 11.49 3.17
C ASP A 83 7.18 9.98 3.17
N PRO A 84 6.60 9.20 2.25
CA PRO A 84 6.86 7.76 2.16
C PRO A 84 8.26 7.48 1.59
N ILE A 85 9.01 6.57 2.22
CA ILE A 85 10.28 6.06 1.66
C ILE A 85 10.04 5.35 0.34
N GLY A 86 8.89 4.73 0.13
CA GLY A 86 8.55 4.23 -1.20
C GLY A 86 7.09 3.91 -1.37
N ILE A 87 6.74 3.82 -2.64
CA ILE A 87 5.37 3.67 -3.12
C ILE A 87 5.35 2.49 -4.10
N ILE A 88 4.45 1.55 -3.85
CA ILE A 88 4.26 0.35 -4.64
C ILE A 88 2.80 0.35 -5.14
N PRO A 89 2.55 0.87 -6.36
CA PRO A 89 1.27 0.67 -7.03
C PRO A 89 0.94 -0.83 -7.12
N LEU A 90 -0.29 -1.20 -6.78
CA LEU A 90 -0.75 -2.60 -6.78
C LEU A 90 -1.35 -3.05 -8.12
N GLU A 91 -1.35 -2.17 -9.12
CA GLU A 91 -1.79 -2.45 -10.48
C GLU A 91 -1.11 -3.71 -11.04
N ASP A 92 -1.93 -4.67 -11.47
CA ASP A 92 -1.51 -5.94 -12.06
C ASP A 92 -0.58 -6.78 -11.16
N LEU A 93 -0.58 -6.53 -9.84
CA LEU A 93 0.14 -7.35 -8.88
C LEU A 93 -0.78 -8.42 -8.29
N CYS A 94 -0.16 -9.47 -7.78
CA CYS A 94 -0.79 -10.53 -7.02
C CYS A 94 -0.06 -10.71 -5.69
N VAL A 95 -0.75 -11.24 -4.70
CA VAL A 95 -0.17 -11.57 -3.39
C VAL A 95 -0.36 -13.04 -3.06
N ARG A 96 0.71 -13.67 -2.54
CA ARG A 96 0.69 -15.08 -2.10
C ARG A 96 1.42 -15.25 -0.77
N LYS A 97 1.09 -16.34 -0.05
CA LYS A 97 1.86 -16.79 1.11
C LYS A 97 3.24 -17.23 0.61
N LEU A 98 4.27 -16.92 1.38
CA LEU A 98 5.64 -17.33 1.09
C LEU A 98 6.22 -18.01 2.33
N GLN A 99 6.89 -19.14 2.14
CA GLN A 99 7.76 -19.70 3.17
C GLN A 99 9.18 -19.15 2.92
N ASP A 100 9.74 -18.48 3.92
CA ASP A 100 11.11 -17.95 3.88
C ASP A 100 11.89 -18.57 5.04
N SER A 101 13.11 -19.04 4.77
CA SER A 101 13.95 -19.67 5.78
C SER A 101 14.41 -18.71 6.89
N SER A 102 14.36 -17.40 6.62
CA SER A 102 14.91 -16.37 7.52
C SER A 102 13.85 -15.61 8.32
N LYS A 103 12.57 -15.66 7.91
CA LYS A 103 11.48 -14.92 8.56
C LYS A 103 10.16 -15.67 8.51
N PRO A 104 9.39 -15.69 9.61
CA PRO A 104 8.07 -16.30 9.62
C PRO A 104 7.03 -15.40 8.93
N PHE A 105 5.84 -15.95 8.73
CA PHE A 105 4.63 -15.22 8.30
C PHE A 105 4.85 -14.35 7.05
N CYS A 106 5.62 -14.88 6.08
CA CYS A 106 5.95 -14.13 4.89
C CYS A 106 4.82 -14.13 3.86
N LEU A 107 4.71 -13.01 3.15
CA LEU A 107 3.90 -12.84 1.95
C LEU A 107 4.76 -12.23 0.84
N GLU A 108 4.36 -12.45 -0.40
CA GLU A 108 5.06 -11.94 -1.58
C GLU A 108 4.09 -11.21 -2.51
N LEU A 109 4.41 -9.96 -2.83
CA LEU A 109 3.83 -9.22 -3.95
C LEU A 109 4.65 -9.49 -5.21
N TYR A 110 3.99 -9.98 -6.25
CA TYR A 110 4.62 -10.33 -7.52
C TYR A 110 3.72 -9.95 -8.68
N ASN A 111 4.32 -9.70 -9.84
CA ASN A 111 3.55 -9.58 -11.08
C ASN A 111 3.42 -10.98 -11.71
N PRO A 112 2.21 -11.49 -11.99
CA PRO A 112 2.01 -12.84 -12.54
C PRO A 112 2.58 -13.00 -13.96
N THR A 113 2.79 -11.91 -14.70
CA THR A 113 3.44 -11.93 -16.02
C THR A 113 4.97 -12.01 -15.93
N GLY A 114 5.55 -12.01 -14.72
CA GLY A 114 6.99 -12.01 -14.49
C GLY A 114 7.66 -10.66 -14.74
N GLN A 115 6.89 -9.62 -15.05
CA GLN A 115 7.41 -8.28 -15.22
C GLN A 115 7.92 -7.68 -13.91
N LYS A 116 8.89 -6.78 -14.05
CA LYS A 116 9.42 -6.01 -12.94
C LYS A 116 8.34 -5.07 -12.39
N ILE A 117 8.20 -5.02 -11.07
CA ILE A 117 7.21 -4.15 -10.41
C ILE A 117 7.63 -2.69 -10.58
N LYS A 118 6.68 -1.87 -11.05
CA LYS A 118 6.84 -0.42 -11.10
C LYS A 118 6.63 0.13 -9.71
N ALA A 119 7.67 0.66 -9.10
CA ALA A 119 7.62 1.29 -7.79
C ALA A 119 8.63 2.43 -7.77
N CYS A 120 8.49 3.36 -6.84
CA CYS A 120 9.50 4.38 -6.55
C CYS A 120 9.93 4.31 -5.09
N LYS A 121 11.13 4.81 -4.81
CA LYS A 121 11.63 4.97 -3.45
C LYS A 121 12.57 6.15 -3.32
N MET A 122 12.69 6.71 -2.14
CA MET A 122 13.73 7.66 -1.78
C MET A 122 15.03 6.92 -1.41
N GLU A 123 16.15 7.41 -1.92
CA GLU A 123 17.50 7.06 -1.42
C GLU A 123 17.93 8.04 -0.31
N ASN A 124 18.99 7.70 0.42
CA ASN A 124 19.50 8.45 1.58
C ASN A 124 19.83 9.94 1.30
N ARG A 125 19.82 10.40 0.04
CA ARG A 125 20.04 11.81 -0.35
C ARG A 125 18.74 12.53 -0.75
N GLY A 126 17.57 11.99 -0.42
CA GLY A 126 16.26 12.53 -0.82
C GLY A 126 15.93 12.34 -2.30
N LYS A 127 16.80 11.68 -3.08
CA LYS A 127 16.56 11.42 -4.50
C LYS A 127 15.54 10.31 -4.67
N VAL A 128 14.46 10.59 -5.40
CA VAL A 128 13.50 9.58 -5.85
C VAL A 128 14.11 8.74 -6.96
N VAL A 129 14.08 7.42 -6.79
CA VAL A 129 14.58 6.44 -7.78
C VAL A 129 13.55 5.35 -8.02
N GLN A 130 13.57 4.77 -9.23
CA GLN A 130 12.70 3.63 -9.53
C GLN A 130 13.16 2.38 -8.76
N GLY A 131 12.19 1.68 -8.17
CA GLY A 131 12.35 0.39 -7.53
C GLY A 131 12.99 -0.64 -8.46
N LYS A 132 13.86 -1.48 -7.90
CA LYS A 132 14.56 -2.55 -8.62
C LYS A 132 14.03 -3.96 -8.30
N HIS A 133 12.78 -4.06 -7.89
CA HIS A 133 12.18 -5.29 -7.38
C HIS A 133 11.48 -6.10 -8.47
N GLN A 134 11.79 -7.39 -8.57
CA GLN A 134 10.97 -8.36 -9.31
C GLN A 134 9.76 -8.81 -8.47
N SER A 135 9.95 -8.89 -7.15
CA SER A 135 8.91 -9.10 -6.16
C SER A 135 9.24 -8.36 -4.86
N TYR A 136 8.22 -8.13 -4.04
CA TYR A 136 8.37 -7.63 -2.67
C TYR A 136 8.01 -8.74 -1.69
N ARG A 137 9.02 -9.22 -0.96
CA ARG A 137 8.82 -10.14 0.17
C ARG A 137 8.65 -9.34 1.45
N LEU A 138 7.53 -9.57 2.14
CA LEU A 138 7.17 -8.94 3.40
C LEU A 138 6.98 -10.03 4.46
N SER A 139 7.15 -9.68 5.74
CA SER A 139 6.95 -10.56 6.89
C SER A 139 6.18 -9.80 7.97
N ALA A 140 5.07 -10.40 8.42
CA ALA A 140 4.21 -9.86 9.47
C ALA A 140 4.63 -10.36 10.86
N GLY A 141 4.07 -9.78 11.93
CA GLY A 141 4.32 -10.21 13.30
C GLY A 141 3.64 -11.52 13.66
N SER A 142 2.50 -11.82 13.02
CA SER A 142 1.75 -13.08 13.19
C SER A 142 1.16 -13.62 11.89
N GLU A 143 0.62 -14.85 11.95
CA GLU A 143 -0.14 -15.46 10.86
C GLU A 143 -1.41 -14.67 10.54
N ASP A 144 -2.17 -14.25 11.56
CA ASP A 144 -3.39 -13.46 11.38
C ASP A 144 -3.09 -12.11 10.75
N GLU A 145 -2.01 -11.45 11.17
CA GLU A 145 -1.59 -10.19 10.57
C GLU A 145 -1.19 -10.37 9.10
N ARG A 146 -0.49 -11.46 8.75
CA ARG A 146 -0.14 -11.79 7.36
C ARG A 146 -1.41 -11.97 6.53
N ASP A 147 -2.36 -12.77 7.01
CA ASP A 147 -3.56 -13.11 6.25
C ASP A 147 -4.46 -11.89 6.06
N SER A 148 -4.64 -11.08 7.12
CA SER A 148 -5.29 -9.77 7.00
C SER A 148 -4.60 -8.84 5.99
N TRP A 149 -3.27 -8.91 5.83
CA TRP A 149 -2.53 -8.02 4.90
C TRP A 149 -2.77 -8.49 3.48
N MET A 150 -2.76 -9.79 3.29
CA MET A 150 -3.06 -10.39 2.00
C MET A 150 -4.48 -10.10 1.55
N ASP A 151 -5.45 -10.16 2.44
CA ASP A 151 -6.86 -9.91 2.09
C ASP A 151 -7.12 -8.45 1.77
N ALA A 152 -6.58 -7.52 2.57
CA ALA A 152 -6.64 -6.08 2.27
C ALA A 152 -5.98 -5.77 0.91
N ILE A 153 -4.78 -6.31 0.66
CA ILE A 153 -4.08 -6.11 -0.63
C ILE A 153 -4.89 -6.69 -1.79
N ARG A 154 -5.49 -7.88 -1.66
CA ARG A 154 -6.34 -8.47 -2.71
C ARG A 154 -7.57 -7.62 -3.02
N ALA A 155 -8.17 -7.03 -2.00
CA ALA A 155 -9.31 -6.14 -2.15
C ALA A 155 -8.92 -4.85 -2.92
N SER A 156 -7.71 -4.33 -2.69
CA SER A 156 -7.23 -3.08 -3.32
C SER A 156 -6.46 -3.28 -4.65
N VAL A 157 -6.26 -4.51 -5.14
CA VAL A 157 -5.63 -4.75 -6.44
C VAL A 157 -6.59 -4.36 -7.57
N THR A 158 -6.18 -3.39 -8.38
CA THR A 158 -6.89 -2.98 -9.59
C THR A 158 -6.28 -3.64 -10.83
N LYS A 159 -7.13 -4.03 -11.79
CA LYS A 159 -6.68 -4.48 -13.11
C LYS A 159 -6.69 -3.29 -14.06
N ASN A 160 -5.54 -2.98 -14.66
CA ASN A 160 -5.47 -1.92 -15.65
C ASN A 160 -5.78 -2.48 -17.05
N PRO A 161 -6.89 -2.10 -17.70
CA PRO A 161 -7.30 -2.66 -19.00
C PRO A 161 -6.29 -2.37 -20.13
N PHE A 162 -5.37 -1.43 -19.93
CA PHE A 162 -4.36 -1.07 -20.93
C PHE A 162 -2.97 -1.68 -20.66
N SER A 163 -2.77 -2.37 -19.53
CA SER A 163 -1.45 -2.89 -19.16
C SER A 163 -0.90 -3.91 -20.17
N ASP A 164 -1.76 -4.78 -20.69
CA ASP A 164 -1.41 -5.75 -21.72
C ASP A 164 -1.01 -5.05 -23.03
N LEU A 165 -1.75 -4.01 -23.43
CA LEU A 165 -1.47 -3.24 -24.64
C LEU A 165 -0.12 -2.51 -24.56
N VAL A 166 0.19 -1.90 -23.41
CA VAL A 166 1.48 -1.25 -23.15
C VAL A 166 2.62 -2.28 -23.14
N SER A 167 2.40 -3.43 -22.50
CA SER A 167 3.36 -4.53 -22.43
C SER A 167 3.67 -5.14 -23.80
N LEU A 168 2.66 -5.29 -24.67
CA LEU A 168 2.82 -5.73 -26.05
C LEU A 168 3.60 -4.71 -26.89
N ARG A 169 3.28 -3.41 -26.76
CA ARG A 169 4.01 -2.32 -27.45
C ARG A 169 5.48 -2.28 -27.04
N LYS A 170 5.79 -2.33 -25.74
CA LYS A 170 7.18 -2.36 -25.26
C LYS A 170 7.98 -3.55 -25.82
N ARG A 171 7.39 -4.75 -25.84
CA ARG A 171 8.04 -5.94 -26.42
C ARG A 171 8.34 -5.78 -27.91
N LYS A 172 7.42 -5.19 -28.69
CA LYS A 172 7.64 -4.91 -30.12
C LYS A 172 8.78 -3.92 -30.35
N VAL A 173 8.83 -2.83 -29.57
CA VAL A 173 9.89 -1.80 -29.69
C VAL A 173 11.28 -2.36 -29.35
N VAL A 174 11.38 -3.18 -28.29
CA VAL A 174 12.66 -3.82 -27.90
C VAL A 174 13.13 -4.84 -28.95
N ARG A 175 12.20 -5.55 -29.60
CA ARG A 175 12.53 -6.48 -30.70
C ARG A 175 12.99 -5.75 -31.96
N SER A 176 12.38 -4.62 -32.30
CA SER A 176 12.80 -3.84 -33.46
C SER A 176 14.18 -3.19 -33.27
N SER A 177 14.54 -2.79 -32.04
CA SER A 177 15.85 -2.20 -31.76
C SER A 177 16.99 -3.23 -31.69
N SER A 178 16.69 -4.52 -31.49
CA SER A 178 17.68 -5.60 -31.45
C SER A 178 17.89 -6.30 -32.79
N SER A 179 17.20 -5.87 -33.84
CA SER A 179 17.32 -6.40 -35.21
C SER A 179 18.06 -5.44 -36.15
N GLN A 180 18.68 -4.38 -35.61
CA GLN A 180 19.43 -3.36 -36.36
C GLN A 180 20.92 -3.29 -35.97
N ASP A 181 21.40 -4.24 -35.16
CA ASP A 181 22.83 -4.42 -34.83
C ASP A 181 23.35 -5.75 -35.38
#